data_AF-A0A0N5ACS0-F1
#
_entry.id   AF-A0A0N5ACS0-F1
#
_cell.length_a   1.000
_cell.length_b   1.000
_cell.length_c   1.000
_cell.angle_alpha   90.00
_cell.angle_beta   90.00
_cell.angle_gamma   90.00
#
_symmetry.space_group_name_H-M   'P 1'
#
loop_
_entity.id
_entity.type
_entity.pdbx_description
1 polymer ?
#
loop_
_entity_poly.entity_id
_entity_poly.type
_entity_poly.pdbx_seq_one_letter_code
_entity_poly.pdbx_strand_id
1 'polypeptide(L)'
;MQQLIEPTENACCFRAALKDIPDTSVVYAKPKVVGEYSVTTERDVVIGRKNLRLLNESLVGKCNINLDLCDGYENFVKKDDVVCEALDPFLKWISASIPRNVGLKEFCDADIVCNRGLLKKVASFPYGYRDHDCFHLVAVKFRSVIFMYDFYTEKILRQLRSPKKMDDLLLYYGFHFEKLVTLPLDFEPNNVKEEPVNNCEQFFCVSRTTLETAKKKLRILLSAEVDCINSSPVSYQHYSRVL
;
A
#
# COMPACT_ATOMS: atom_id res chain seq x y z
N MET A 1 -16.50 2.91 -16.99
CA MET A 1 -16.28 4.29 -17.47
C MET A 1 -15.82 5.10 -16.26
N GLN A 2 -14.51 5.15 -15.99
CA GLN A 2 -13.99 6.01 -14.92
C GLN A 2 -14.13 7.45 -15.40
N GLN A 3 -15.01 8.22 -14.75
CA GLN A 3 -15.06 9.66 -14.97
C GLN A 3 -13.73 10.23 -14.51
N LEU A 4 -13.02 10.89 -15.42
CA LEU A 4 -12.00 11.86 -15.05
C LEU A 4 -12.66 12.82 -14.08
N ILE A 5 -12.26 12.80 -12.81
CA ILE A 5 -12.66 13.84 -11.87
C ILE A 5 -11.90 15.07 -12.34
N GLU A 6 -12.59 15.92 -13.10
CA GLU A 6 -12.03 17.21 -13.48
C GLU A 6 -11.70 17.97 -12.18
N PRO A 7 -10.56 18.70 -12.15
CA PRO A 7 -10.22 19.52 -11.00
C PRO A 7 -11.41 20.43 -10.68
N THR A 8 -11.98 20.31 -9.49
CA THR A 8 -13.09 21.17 -9.06
C THR A 8 -12.63 22.63 -9.06
N GLU A 9 -13.57 23.58 -9.00
CA GLU A 9 -13.24 25.02 -8.83
C GLU A 9 -12.31 25.32 -7.63
N ASN A 10 -12.17 24.36 -6.70
CA ASN A 10 -11.28 24.42 -5.53
C ASN A 10 -9.92 23.72 -5.74
N ALA A 11 -9.55 23.38 -6.98
CA ALA A 11 -8.28 22.74 -7.27
C ALA A 11 -7.11 23.71 -7.05
N CYS A 12 -6.28 23.41 -6.06
CA CYS A 12 -5.05 24.14 -5.80
C CYS A 12 -3.85 23.42 -6.41
N CYS A 13 -3.05 24.13 -7.20
CA CYS A 13 -1.75 23.66 -7.65
C CYS A 13 -0.70 23.93 -6.56
N PHE A 14 -0.13 22.87 -6.00
CA PHE A 14 1.00 22.98 -5.08
C PHE A 14 2.31 22.77 -5.84
N ARG A 15 3.22 23.73 -5.73
CA ARG A 15 4.62 23.56 -6.12
C ARG A 15 5.46 23.75 -4.88
N ALA A 16 6.31 22.78 -4.59
CA ALA A 16 7.23 22.83 -3.48
C ALA A 16 8.56 22.26 -3.96
N ALA A 17 9.61 23.08 -3.89
CA ALA A 17 10.98 22.63 -3.99
C ALA A 17 11.54 22.45 -2.57
N LEU A 18 12.63 21.70 -2.44
CA LEU A 18 13.29 21.50 -1.14
C LEU A 18 13.59 22.82 -0.40
N LYS A 19 13.96 23.87 -1.15
CA LYS A 19 14.19 25.23 -0.61
C LYS A 19 12.96 25.91 0.01
N ASP A 20 11.75 25.46 -0.35
CA ASP A 20 10.49 26.02 0.14
C ASP A 20 10.03 25.32 1.42
N ILE A 21 10.69 24.23 1.82
CA ILE A 21 10.39 23.50 3.06
C ILE A 21 11.11 24.22 4.20
N PRO A 22 10.37 24.69 5.23
CA PRO A 22 10.99 25.36 6.36
C PRO A 22 11.90 24.39 7.11
N ASP A 23 13.06 24.89 7.54
CA ASP A 23 13.95 24.17 8.43
C ASP A 23 13.30 24.07 9.81
N THR A 24 12.52 22.99 10.00
CA THR A 24 11.74 22.74 11.20
C THR A 24 11.96 21.29 11.59
N SER A 25 12.27 21.07 12.87
CA SER A 25 12.34 19.73 13.42
C SER A 25 10.96 19.06 13.33
N VAL A 26 10.93 17.87 12.72
CA VAL A 26 9.74 17.05 12.58
C VAL A 26 10.00 15.71 13.24
N VAL A 27 9.12 15.33 14.16
CA VAL A 27 9.13 14.02 14.80
C VAL A 27 8.11 13.13 14.11
N TYR A 28 8.59 12.01 13.57
CA TYR A 28 7.73 10.94 13.07
C TYR A 28 7.74 9.80 14.08
N ALA A 29 6.59 9.55 14.71
CA ALA A 29 6.46 8.48 15.68
C ALA A 29 6.61 7.11 15.01
N LYS A 30 7.16 6.13 15.74
CA LYS A 30 7.19 4.73 15.27
C LYS A 30 5.74 4.27 14.99
N PRO A 31 5.42 3.84 13.76
CA PRO A 31 4.08 3.35 13.46
C PRO A 31 3.73 2.13 14.30
N LYS A 32 2.50 2.09 14.81
CA LYS A 32 1.94 0.96 15.54
C LYS A 32 0.89 0.28 14.66
N VAL A 33 1.08 -1.00 14.34
CA VAL A 33 0.07 -1.81 13.63
C VAL A 33 -1.15 -1.98 14.53
N VAL A 34 -2.34 -1.76 13.97
CA VAL A 34 -3.64 -1.80 14.66
C VAL A 34 -4.65 -2.71 13.97
N GLY A 35 -4.30 -3.25 12.80
CA GLY A 35 -5.17 -4.12 12.04
C GLY A 35 -4.49 -4.62 10.77
N GLU A 36 -5.06 -5.66 10.19
CA GLU A 36 -4.51 -6.37 9.05
C GLU A 36 -5.66 -6.86 8.17
N TYR A 37 -5.43 -6.90 6.86
CA TYR A 37 -6.37 -7.47 5.91
C TYR A 37 -5.69 -7.95 4.64
N SER A 38 -6.39 -8.80 3.92
CA SER A 38 -5.99 -9.29 2.60
C SER A 38 -7.00 -8.85 1.55
N VAL A 39 -6.51 -8.63 0.33
CA VAL A 39 -7.34 -8.38 -0.85
C VAL A 39 -7.24 -9.61 -1.75
N THR A 40 -8.39 -10.19 -2.12
CA THR A 40 -8.45 -11.38 -2.99
C THR A 40 -8.27 -11.03 -4.46
N THR A 41 -8.14 -12.06 -5.30
CA THR A 41 -8.11 -11.91 -6.76
C THR A 41 -9.34 -11.14 -7.29
N GLU A 42 -10.52 -11.35 -6.69
CA GLU A 42 -11.78 -10.67 -7.02
C GLU A 42 -11.87 -9.25 -6.45
N ARG A 43 -10.81 -8.75 -5.80
CA ARG A 43 -10.73 -7.42 -5.16
C ARG A 43 -11.67 -7.25 -3.96
N ASP A 44 -11.99 -8.36 -3.30
CA ASP A 44 -12.70 -8.37 -2.02
C ASP A 44 -11.74 -8.32 -0.84
N VAL A 45 -12.24 -7.79 0.28
CA VAL A 45 -11.45 -7.60 1.51
C VAL A 45 -11.79 -8.70 2.50
N VAL A 46 -10.75 -9.40 2.94
CA VAL A 46 -10.83 -10.41 4.01
C VAL A 46 -10.05 -9.89 5.21
N ILE A 47 -10.69 -9.80 6.36
CA ILE A 47 -10.02 -9.40 7.60
C ILE A 47 -8.99 -10.46 8.01
N GLY A 48 -7.81 -10.02 8.43
CA GLY A 48 -6.74 -10.90 8.88
C GLY A 48 -5.69 -11.19 7.80
N ARG A 49 -5.12 -12.40 7.87
CA ARG A 49 -3.81 -12.74 7.29
C ARG A 49 -3.88 -13.78 6.15
N LYS A 50 -4.99 -13.83 5.42
CA LYS A 50 -5.21 -14.85 4.37
C LYS A 50 -4.06 -14.91 3.35
N ASN A 51 -3.60 -13.75 2.88
CA ASN A 51 -2.55 -13.64 1.86
C ASN A 51 -1.19 -13.27 2.45
N LEU A 52 -1.02 -13.41 3.78
CA LEU A 52 0.26 -13.12 4.41
C LEU A 52 1.30 -14.17 4.01
N ARG A 53 2.48 -13.70 3.61
CA ARG A 53 3.63 -14.56 3.33
C ARG A 53 4.71 -14.41 4.39
N LEU A 54 5.49 -15.46 4.57
CA LEU A 54 6.66 -15.50 5.43
C LEU A 54 7.92 -15.32 4.59
N LEU A 55 8.89 -14.58 5.09
CA LEU A 55 10.22 -14.53 4.47
C LEU A 55 10.83 -15.93 4.49
N ASN A 56 11.36 -16.37 3.36
CA ASN A 56 12.11 -17.61 3.30
C ASN A 56 13.50 -17.40 3.92
N GLU A 57 13.60 -17.55 5.25
CA GLU A 57 14.84 -17.34 6.00
C GLU A 57 15.99 -18.22 5.51
N SER A 58 15.70 -19.38 4.88
CA SER A 58 16.73 -20.24 4.31
C SER A 58 17.52 -19.59 3.16
N LEU A 59 17.01 -18.52 2.57
CA LEU A 59 17.67 -17.77 1.50
C LEU A 59 18.48 -16.57 2.02
N VAL A 60 18.21 -16.11 3.24
CA VAL A 60 18.87 -14.93 3.80
C VAL A 60 20.36 -15.22 4.04
N GLY A 61 21.22 -14.33 3.56
CA GLY A 61 22.68 -14.45 3.73
C GLY A 61 23.39 -15.42 2.77
N LYS A 62 22.67 -16.03 1.83
CA LYS A 62 23.30 -16.85 0.77
C LYS A 62 23.81 -15.98 -0.38
N CYS A 63 25.05 -16.23 -0.82
CA CYS A 63 25.68 -15.44 -1.89
C CYS A 63 25.43 -15.99 -3.31
N ASN A 64 25.00 -17.25 -3.45
CA ASN A 64 24.81 -17.92 -4.74
C ASN A 64 23.39 -18.45 -4.88
N ILE A 65 22.41 -17.56 -4.94
CA ILE A 65 21.01 -17.91 -5.19
C ILE A 65 20.76 -17.72 -6.68
N ASN A 66 20.48 -18.81 -7.39
CA ASN A 66 20.06 -18.76 -8.78
C ASN A 66 18.53 -18.66 -8.83
N LEU A 67 18.01 -17.44 -9.01
CA LEU A 67 16.59 -17.19 -9.18
C LEU A 67 16.29 -16.95 -10.66
N ASP A 68 15.56 -17.86 -11.30
CA ASP A 68 15.06 -17.63 -12.65
C ASP A 68 13.79 -16.76 -12.55
N LEU A 69 13.94 -15.46 -12.81
CA LEU A 69 12.82 -14.53 -12.79
C LEU A 69 11.97 -14.60 -14.06
N CYS A 70 12.42 -15.27 -15.12
CA CYS A 70 11.73 -15.35 -16.40
C CYS A 70 10.68 -16.47 -16.44
N ASP A 71 10.90 -17.55 -15.69
CA ASP A 71 10.06 -18.74 -15.70
C ASP A 71 8.59 -18.41 -15.35
N GLY A 72 7.63 -19.00 -16.07
CA GLY A 72 6.19 -18.89 -15.81
C GLY A 72 5.48 -17.58 -16.20
N TYR A 73 6.14 -16.65 -16.90
CA TYR A 73 5.55 -15.36 -17.30
C TYR A 73 4.26 -15.50 -18.11
N GLU A 74 4.15 -16.51 -18.97
CA GLU A 74 2.97 -16.79 -19.79
C GLU A 74 1.71 -17.08 -18.96
N ASN A 75 1.87 -17.46 -17.69
CA ASN A 75 0.79 -17.74 -16.77
C ASN A 75 0.56 -16.60 -15.76
N PHE A 76 1.18 -15.43 -15.95
CA PHE A 76 1.07 -14.30 -15.02
C PHE A 76 -0.38 -13.79 -14.91
N VAL A 77 -0.94 -13.87 -13.71
CA VAL A 77 -2.25 -13.29 -13.37
C VAL A 77 -2.05 -11.83 -13.01
N LYS A 78 -2.21 -10.96 -14.01
CA LYS A 78 -1.96 -9.53 -13.90
C LYS A 78 -3.22 -8.74 -13.49
N LYS A 79 -3.07 -7.89 -12.48
CA LYS A 79 -4.03 -6.87 -12.04
C LYS A 79 -4.26 -5.82 -13.12
N ASP A 80 -5.50 -5.37 -13.24
CA ASP A 80 -5.84 -4.24 -14.10
C ASP A 80 -5.41 -2.92 -13.45
N ASP A 81 -4.21 -2.45 -13.81
CA ASP A 81 -3.63 -1.21 -13.29
C ASP A 81 -4.35 0.06 -13.79
N VAL A 82 -5.20 -0.04 -14.83
CA VAL A 82 -5.98 1.11 -15.31
C VAL A 82 -7.08 1.47 -14.30
N VAL A 83 -7.57 0.49 -13.55
CA VAL A 83 -8.59 0.69 -12.53
C VAL A 83 -7.94 1.23 -11.25
N CYS A 84 -7.94 2.56 -11.10
CA CYS A 84 -7.60 3.21 -9.83
C CYS A 84 -8.62 2.86 -8.73
N GLU A 85 -8.20 2.06 -7.74
CA GLU A 85 -9.02 1.66 -6.59
C GLU A 85 -9.01 2.69 -5.44
N ALA A 86 -8.22 3.77 -5.56
CA ALA A 86 -8.11 4.81 -4.54
C ALA A 86 -7.95 4.25 -3.11
N LEU A 87 -8.95 4.43 -2.25
CA LEU A 87 -8.99 3.90 -0.88
C LEU A 87 -9.95 2.72 -0.72
N ASP A 88 -10.56 2.21 -1.77
CA ASP A 88 -11.69 1.28 -1.69
C ASP A 88 -11.40 0.06 -0.81
N PRO A 89 -10.27 -0.68 -0.97
CA PRO A 89 -9.96 -1.79 -0.07
C PRO A 89 -9.80 -1.34 1.39
N PHE A 90 -9.20 -0.17 1.62
CA PHE A 90 -9.00 0.35 2.96
C PHE A 90 -10.32 0.82 3.60
N LEU A 91 -11.21 1.45 2.82
CA LEU A 91 -12.55 1.85 3.27
C LEU A 91 -13.43 0.63 3.56
N LYS A 92 -13.37 -0.41 2.74
CA LYS A 92 -14.02 -1.72 3.01
C LYS A 92 -13.50 -2.29 4.33
N TRP A 93 -12.18 -2.29 4.55
CA TRP A 93 -11.60 -2.73 5.83
C TRP A 93 -12.10 -1.91 7.02
N ILE A 94 -12.08 -0.57 6.92
CA ILE A 94 -12.58 0.33 7.98
C ILE A 94 -14.04 0.01 8.27
N SER A 95 -14.89 -0.08 7.24
CA SER A 95 -16.32 -0.36 7.39
C SER A 95 -16.60 -1.72 8.04
N ALA A 96 -15.81 -2.74 7.71
CA ALA A 96 -15.94 -4.08 8.29
C ALA A 96 -15.36 -4.17 9.71
N SER A 97 -14.43 -3.28 10.07
CA SER A 97 -13.73 -3.32 11.36
C SER A 97 -14.33 -2.42 12.44
N ILE A 98 -15.17 -1.43 12.07
CA ILE A 98 -15.83 -0.55 13.04
C ILE A 98 -16.86 -1.34 13.86
N PRO A 99 -16.73 -1.39 15.20
CA PRO A 99 -17.77 -1.97 16.06
C PRO A 99 -19.07 -1.17 15.98
N ARG A 100 -20.22 -1.85 16.15
CA ARG A 100 -21.56 -1.24 15.99
C ARG A 100 -21.81 0.04 16.80
N ASN A 101 -21.14 0.21 17.94
CA ASN A 101 -21.34 1.35 18.85
C ASN A 101 -20.21 2.39 18.81
N VAL A 102 -19.26 2.27 17.88
CA VAL A 102 -18.10 3.16 17.80
C VAL A 102 -18.23 4.08 16.58
N GLY A 103 -18.05 5.38 16.77
CA GLY A 103 -18.06 6.34 15.67
C GLY A 103 -16.80 6.27 14.80
N LEU A 104 -16.89 6.68 13.53
CA LEU A 104 -15.76 6.66 12.59
C LEU A 104 -14.51 7.38 13.12
N LYS A 105 -14.68 8.58 13.70
CA LYS A 105 -13.56 9.37 14.23
C LYS A 105 -12.88 8.68 15.41
N GLU A 106 -13.66 8.05 16.27
CA GLU A 106 -13.19 7.31 17.44
C GLU A 106 -12.46 6.03 17.01
N PHE A 107 -13.03 5.27 16.07
CA PHE A 107 -12.39 4.08 15.52
C PHE A 107 -11.07 4.41 14.82
N CYS A 108 -11.05 5.40 13.93
CA CYS A 108 -9.83 5.76 13.22
C CYS A 108 -8.76 6.29 14.20
N ASP A 109 -9.17 7.06 15.21
CA ASP A 109 -8.28 7.82 16.10
C ASP A 109 -7.20 8.60 15.33
N ALA A 110 -7.62 9.20 14.21
CA ALA A 110 -6.73 9.85 13.27
C ALA A 110 -7.36 11.11 12.70
N ASP A 111 -6.50 12.04 12.31
CA ASP A 111 -6.90 13.25 11.60
C ASP A 111 -6.88 13.02 10.08
N ILE A 112 -5.96 12.17 9.62
CA ILE A 112 -5.81 11.77 8.21
C ILE A 112 -5.88 10.25 8.07
N VAL A 113 -6.59 9.78 7.04
CA VAL A 113 -6.62 8.38 6.58
C VAL A 113 -6.11 8.34 5.13
N CYS A 114 -5.09 7.53 4.84
CA CYS A 114 -4.55 7.39 3.49
C CYS A 114 -3.75 6.09 3.31
N ASN A 115 -3.45 5.72 2.06
CA ASN A 115 -2.48 4.65 1.78
C ASN A 115 -1.05 5.18 1.97
N ARG A 116 -0.13 4.33 2.45
CA ARG A 116 1.31 4.64 2.60
C ARG A 116 1.93 5.15 1.31
N GLY A 117 1.49 4.64 0.15
CA GLY A 117 1.95 5.07 -1.16
C GLY A 117 1.76 6.57 -1.40
N LEU A 118 0.66 7.17 -0.92
CA LEU A 118 0.43 8.61 -1.02
C LEU A 118 1.47 9.40 -0.23
N LEU A 119 1.74 8.99 1.02
CA LEU A 119 2.74 9.65 1.86
C LEU A 119 4.15 9.57 1.25
N LYS A 120 4.49 8.45 0.61
CA LYS A 120 5.72 8.33 -0.18
C LYS A 120 5.78 9.41 -1.26
N LYS A 121 4.73 9.54 -2.08
CA LYS A 121 4.67 10.55 -3.17
C LYS A 121 4.81 11.98 -2.63
N VAL A 122 4.10 12.30 -1.54
CA VAL A 122 4.18 13.62 -0.89
C VAL A 122 5.59 13.88 -0.33
N ALA A 123 6.21 12.89 0.32
CA ALA A 123 7.53 13.04 0.91
C ALA A 123 8.65 13.17 -0.13
N SER A 124 8.53 12.50 -1.29
CA SER A 124 9.52 12.59 -2.37
C SER A 124 9.28 13.73 -3.35
N PHE A 125 8.07 14.33 -3.36
CA PHE A 125 7.72 15.47 -4.21
C PHE A 125 8.77 16.60 -4.27
N PRO A 126 9.37 17.05 -3.14
CA PRO A 126 10.33 18.16 -3.15
C PRO A 126 11.68 17.85 -3.81
N TYR A 127 12.00 16.57 -4.03
CA TYR A 127 13.31 16.10 -4.48
C TYR A 127 13.42 15.87 -6.00
N GLY A 128 12.43 16.31 -6.77
CA GLY A 128 12.54 16.28 -8.23
C GLY A 128 11.59 15.31 -8.90
N TYR A 129 10.31 15.36 -8.50
CA TYR A 129 9.25 15.02 -9.45
C TYR A 129 9.43 15.90 -10.70
N ARG A 130 9.70 15.28 -11.84
CA ARG A 130 9.72 15.99 -13.11
C ARG A 130 8.27 16.27 -13.52
N ASP A 131 8.03 17.19 -14.46
CA ASP A 131 6.66 17.53 -14.93
C ASP A 131 5.83 16.31 -15.38
N HIS A 132 6.48 15.17 -15.67
CA HIS A 132 5.83 13.91 -16.04
C HIS A 132 5.37 13.05 -14.87
N ASP A 133 5.78 13.34 -13.65
CA ASP A 133 5.47 12.53 -12.47
C ASP A 133 4.36 13.16 -11.61
N CYS A 134 3.84 14.33 -11.99
CA CYS A 134 2.77 15.01 -11.28
C CYS A 134 1.60 14.06 -10.97
N PHE A 135 1.05 14.16 -9.77
CA PHE A 135 -0.11 13.39 -9.32
C PHE A 135 -1.17 14.34 -8.78
N HIS A 136 -2.43 13.94 -8.88
CA HIS A 136 -3.52 14.62 -8.22
C HIS A 136 -3.73 14.03 -6.85
N LEU A 137 -3.90 14.89 -5.85
CA LEU A 137 -4.27 14.52 -4.49
C LEU A 137 -5.69 15.01 -4.23
N VAL A 138 -6.54 14.11 -3.76
CA VAL A 138 -7.89 14.44 -3.28
C VAL A 138 -7.89 14.34 -1.77
N ALA A 139 -8.52 15.33 -1.13
CA ALA A 139 -8.77 15.32 0.31
C ALA A 139 -10.27 15.53 0.57
N VAL A 140 -10.92 14.58 1.21
CA VAL A 140 -12.34 14.64 1.58
C VAL A 140 -12.47 14.59 3.09
N LYS A 141 -13.08 15.62 3.69
CA LYS A 141 -13.40 15.61 5.12
C LYS A 141 -14.77 14.95 5.33
N PHE A 142 -14.80 13.82 6.02
CA PHE A 142 -16.02 13.09 6.36
C PHE A 142 -16.03 12.75 7.85
N ARG A 143 -17.09 13.16 8.57
CA ARG A 143 -17.25 12.94 10.03
C ARG A 143 -15.98 13.27 10.83
N SER A 144 -15.38 14.43 10.56
CA SER A 144 -14.17 14.95 11.24
C SER A 144 -12.86 14.18 11.00
N VAL A 145 -12.83 13.31 9.99
CA VAL A 145 -11.63 12.63 9.48
C VAL A 145 -11.37 13.09 8.05
N ILE A 146 -10.11 13.34 7.68
CA ILE A 146 -9.72 13.69 6.32
C ILE A 146 -9.22 12.43 5.62
N PHE A 147 -9.92 12.01 4.56
CA PHE A 147 -9.49 10.91 3.70
C PHE A 147 -8.70 11.48 2.54
N MET A 148 -7.48 10.97 2.34
CA MET A 148 -6.60 11.42 1.28
C MET A 148 -6.19 10.26 0.39
N TYR A 149 -6.27 10.49 -0.92
CA TYR A 149 -5.85 9.54 -1.93
C TYR A 149 -5.38 10.27 -3.18
N ASP A 150 -4.57 9.59 -3.98
CA ASP A 150 -4.18 10.05 -5.29
C ASP A 150 -4.92 9.32 -6.40
N PHE A 151 -5.01 9.96 -7.56
CA PHE A 151 -5.45 9.32 -8.78
C PHE A 151 -4.49 9.64 -9.92
N TYR A 152 -4.49 8.77 -10.93
CA TYR A 152 -3.63 8.89 -12.08
C TYR A 152 -4.00 10.12 -12.92
N THR A 153 -2.99 10.86 -13.36
CA THR A 153 -3.18 11.86 -14.42
C THR A 153 -3.54 11.17 -15.73
N GLU A 154 -4.21 11.87 -16.64
CA GLU A 154 -4.53 11.33 -17.97
C GLU A 154 -3.27 10.85 -18.71
N LYS A 155 -2.12 11.49 -18.48
CA LYS A 155 -0.84 11.05 -19.02
C LYS A 155 -0.42 9.68 -18.49
N ILE A 156 -0.55 9.44 -17.19
CA ILE A 156 -0.25 8.13 -16.59
C ILE A 156 -1.25 7.09 -17.10
N LEU A 157 -2.55 7.42 -17.17
CA LEU A 157 -3.56 6.52 -17.73
C LEU A 157 -3.26 6.12 -19.17
N ARG A 158 -2.78 7.04 -20.01
CA ARG A 158 -2.34 6.72 -21.38
C ARG A 158 -1.16 5.76 -21.43
N GLN A 159 -0.21 5.90 -20.52
CA GLN A 159 0.92 4.97 -20.41
C GLN A 159 0.45 3.58 -19.97
N LEU A 160 -0.44 3.51 -18.98
CA LEU A 160 -1.01 2.25 -18.48
C LEU A 160 -1.91 1.54 -19.50
N ARG A 161 -2.58 2.29 -20.39
CA ARG A 161 -3.40 1.73 -21.50
C ARG A 161 -2.56 1.22 -22.67
N SER A 162 -1.28 1.55 -22.72
CA SER A 162 -0.36 1.13 -23.78
C SER A 162 1.01 0.79 -23.18
N PRO A 163 1.07 -0.19 -22.28
CA PRO A 163 2.31 -0.57 -21.62
C PRO A 163 3.27 -1.16 -22.65
N LYS A 164 4.57 -0.91 -22.49
CA LYS A 164 5.57 -1.61 -23.30
C LYS A 164 5.71 -3.02 -22.76
N LYS A 165 5.93 -4.00 -23.64
CA LYS A 165 6.21 -5.38 -23.23
C LYS A 165 7.33 -5.50 -22.18
N MET A 166 8.35 -4.65 -22.29
CA MET A 166 9.43 -4.62 -21.30
C MET A 166 8.96 -4.17 -19.91
N ASP A 167 8.01 -3.24 -19.83
CA ASP A 167 7.46 -2.77 -18.56
C ASP A 167 6.70 -3.90 -17.85
N ASP A 168 5.95 -4.71 -18.61
CA ASP A 168 5.23 -5.88 -18.09
C ASP A 168 6.18 -6.99 -17.60
N LEU A 169 7.29 -7.22 -18.31
CA LEU A 169 8.32 -8.18 -17.89
C LEU A 169 9.02 -7.71 -16.61
N LEU A 170 9.38 -6.44 -16.52
CA LEU A 170 10.01 -5.88 -15.31
C LEU A 170 9.05 -5.94 -14.10
N LEU A 171 7.76 -5.68 -14.33
CA LEU A 171 6.72 -5.85 -13.30
C LEU A 171 6.65 -7.31 -12.83
N TYR A 172 6.61 -8.24 -13.78
CA TYR A 172 6.60 -9.68 -13.49
C TYR A 172 7.81 -10.10 -12.66
N TYR A 173 9.03 -9.68 -13.04
CA TYR A 173 10.25 -10.04 -12.32
C TYR A 173 10.21 -9.64 -10.83
N GLY A 174 9.58 -8.50 -10.52
CA GLY A 174 9.36 -8.08 -9.13
C GLY A 174 8.49 -9.07 -8.35
N PHE A 175 7.29 -9.36 -8.87
CA PHE A 175 6.36 -10.28 -8.20
C PHE A 175 6.87 -11.73 -8.19
N HIS A 176 7.59 -12.14 -9.23
CA HIS A 176 8.19 -13.46 -9.27
C HIS A 176 9.32 -13.58 -8.25
N PHE A 177 10.16 -12.54 -8.11
CA PHE A 177 11.15 -12.48 -7.04
C PHE A 177 10.49 -12.62 -5.66
N GLU A 178 9.44 -11.85 -5.37
CA GLU A 178 8.70 -11.93 -4.12
C GLU A 178 8.20 -13.35 -3.85
N LYS A 179 7.58 -13.99 -4.85
CA LYS A 179 7.12 -15.37 -4.76
C LYS A 179 8.26 -16.35 -4.44
N LEU A 180 9.43 -16.20 -5.07
CA LEU A 180 10.58 -17.10 -4.87
C LEU A 180 11.22 -16.93 -3.49
N VAL A 181 11.21 -15.71 -2.93
CA VAL A 181 11.86 -15.42 -1.63
C VAL A 181 10.92 -15.50 -0.44
N THR A 182 9.65 -15.89 -0.65
CA THR A 182 8.65 -15.96 0.41
C THR A 182 7.84 -17.25 0.35
N LEU A 183 7.35 -17.68 1.50
CA LEU A 183 6.57 -18.90 1.69
C LEU A 183 5.13 -18.55 2.10
N PRO A 184 4.12 -19.31 1.67
CA PRO A 184 2.79 -19.25 2.26
C PRO A 184 2.83 -19.47 3.78
N LEU A 185 1.86 -18.91 4.50
CA LEU A 185 1.78 -19.08 5.96
C LEU A 185 1.54 -20.54 6.38
N ASP A 186 0.84 -21.30 5.55
CA ASP A 186 0.51 -22.72 5.68
C ASP A 186 1.45 -23.62 4.86
N PHE A 187 2.65 -23.13 4.53
CA PHE A 187 3.61 -23.87 3.73
C PHE A 187 3.95 -25.24 4.32
N GLU A 188 3.65 -26.29 3.55
CA GLU A 188 4.08 -27.65 3.84
C GLU A 188 5.08 -28.13 2.76
N PRO A 189 6.31 -28.53 3.13
CA PRO A 189 7.34 -28.93 2.17
C PRO A 189 6.93 -30.07 1.22
N ASN A 190 6.01 -30.93 1.65
CA ASN A 190 5.56 -32.10 0.89
C ASN A 190 4.35 -31.81 -0.02
N ASN A 191 3.81 -30.59 -0.01
CA ASN A 191 2.59 -30.21 -0.73
C ASN A 191 2.75 -28.86 -1.43
N VAL A 192 3.91 -28.64 -2.06
CA VAL A 192 4.16 -27.43 -2.84
C VAL A 192 3.30 -27.48 -4.10
N LYS A 193 2.24 -26.68 -4.14
CA LYS A 193 1.48 -26.46 -5.36
C LYS A 193 2.19 -25.42 -6.23
N GLU A 194 2.40 -25.76 -7.49
CA GLU A 194 2.82 -24.76 -8.48
C GLU A 194 1.64 -23.84 -8.77
N GLU A 195 1.69 -22.64 -8.21
CA GLU A 195 0.71 -21.58 -8.46
C GLU A 195 1.31 -20.53 -9.40
N PRO A 196 0.55 -19.96 -10.33
CA PRO A 196 1.04 -18.84 -11.14
C PRO A 196 1.40 -17.64 -10.26
N VAL A 197 2.29 -16.77 -10.74
CA VAL A 197 2.48 -15.46 -10.10
C VAL A 197 1.17 -14.66 -10.26
N ASN A 198 0.70 -14.07 -9.16
CA ASN A 198 -0.55 -13.32 -9.12
C ASN A 198 -0.34 -12.04 -8.32
N ASN A 199 -0.49 -10.88 -8.96
CA ASN A 199 -0.38 -9.58 -8.30
C ASN A 199 -1.73 -8.94 -7.96
N CYS A 200 -2.84 -9.67 -8.15
CA CYS A 200 -4.14 -9.28 -7.65
C CYS A 200 -4.26 -9.56 -6.14
N GLU A 201 -3.58 -10.57 -5.62
CA GLU A 201 -3.64 -10.90 -4.20
C GLU A 201 -2.63 -10.10 -3.39
N GLN A 202 -3.10 -9.42 -2.35
CA GLN A 202 -2.27 -8.48 -1.60
C GLN A 202 -2.56 -8.60 -0.11
N PHE A 203 -1.54 -8.37 0.73
CA PHE A 203 -1.66 -8.32 2.18
C PHE A 203 -1.30 -6.91 2.69
N PHE A 204 -2.11 -6.38 3.60
CA PHE A 204 -1.99 -5.03 4.12
C PHE A 204 -1.93 -5.01 5.65
N CYS A 205 -1.03 -4.19 6.16
CA CYS A 205 -1.01 -3.76 7.55
C CYS A 205 -1.58 -2.34 7.68
N VAL A 206 -2.50 -2.17 8.62
CA VAL A 206 -3.03 -0.87 9.02
C VAL A 206 -2.28 -0.39 10.26
N SER A 207 -1.70 0.80 10.19
CA SER A 207 -0.92 1.37 11.29
C SER A 207 -1.39 2.76 11.68
N ARG A 208 -1.29 3.08 12.97
CA ARG A 208 -1.40 4.44 13.48
C ARG A 208 -0.01 5.02 13.68
N THR A 209 0.16 6.27 13.30
CA THR A 209 1.38 7.05 13.56
C THR A 209 1.03 8.51 13.79
N THR A 210 2.04 9.29 14.16
CA THR A 210 1.94 10.73 14.32
C THR A 210 3.10 11.41 13.60
N LEU A 211 2.79 12.50 12.89
CA LEU A 211 3.76 13.48 12.43
C LEU A 211 3.59 14.77 13.24
N GLU A 212 4.65 15.20 13.93
CA GLU A 212 4.58 16.30 14.89
C GLU A 212 5.70 17.32 14.64
N THR A 213 5.33 18.59 14.65
CA THR A 213 6.24 19.74 14.69
C THR A 213 6.02 20.48 16.00
N ALA A 214 6.86 21.46 16.30
CA ALA A 214 6.70 22.31 17.49
C ALA A 214 5.32 23.01 17.60
N LYS A 215 4.58 23.16 16.49
CA LYS A 215 3.29 23.88 16.45
C LYS A 215 2.09 22.97 16.21
N LYS A 216 2.30 21.77 15.66
CA LYS A 216 1.19 20.96 15.15
C LYS A 216 1.50 19.47 15.26
N LYS A 217 0.49 18.73 15.70
CA LYS A 217 0.48 17.27 15.71
C LYS A 217 -0.58 16.77 14.73
N LEU A 218 -0.21 15.82 13.89
CA LEU A 218 -1.11 15.14 12.96
C LEU A 218 -1.12 13.65 13.24
N ARG A 219 -2.29 13.10 13.60
CA ARG A 219 -2.47 11.64 13.70
C ARG A 219 -2.87 11.07 12.36
N ILE A 220 -2.21 9.99 11.97
CA ILE A 220 -2.38 9.37 10.65
C ILE A 220 -2.71 7.89 10.85
N LEU A 221 -3.79 7.44 10.21
CA LEU A 221 -4.09 6.03 10.01
C LEU A 221 -3.70 5.68 8.58
N LEU A 222 -2.73 4.76 8.42
CA LEU A 222 -2.20 4.37 7.13
C LEU A 222 -2.48 2.89 6.84
N SER A 223 -2.81 2.57 5.59
CA SER A 223 -2.73 1.21 5.08
C SER A 223 -1.47 1.05 4.23
N ALA A 224 -0.73 -0.03 4.44
CA ALA A 224 0.48 -0.33 3.70
C ALA A 224 0.46 -1.80 3.28
N GLU A 225 0.68 -2.03 1.98
CA GLU A 225 1.01 -3.36 1.47
C GLU A 225 2.33 -3.84 2.09
N VAL A 226 2.35 -5.11 2.48
CA VAL A 226 3.48 -5.79 3.10
C VAL A 226 3.70 -7.11 2.37
N ASP A 227 4.87 -7.22 1.74
CA ASP A 227 5.23 -8.37 0.88
C ASP A 227 5.35 -9.67 1.70
N CYS A 228 5.98 -9.58 2.89
CA CYS A 228 6.07 -10.69 3.85
C CYS A 228 6.42 -10.21 5.27
N ILE A 229 6.34 -11.12 6.24
CA ILE A 229 6.91 -10.94 7.58
C ILE A 229 8.02 -11.95 7.83
N ASN A 230 8.94 -11.63 8.74
CA ASN A 230 9.92 -12.61 9.17
C ASN A 230 9.28 -13.66 10.10
N SER A 231 9.67 -14.94 9.95
CA SER A 231 9.18 -16.03 10.79
C SER A 231 9.78 -16.01 12.21
N SER A 232 10.95 -15.39 12.38
CA SER A 232 11.60 -15.27 13.69
C SER A 232 10.75 -14.49 14.70
N PRO A 233 10.64 -14.95 15.96
CA PRO A 233 9.79 -14.36 17.01
C PRO A 233 10.37 -13.08 17.61
N VAL A 234 11.07 -12.25 16.83
CA VAL A 234 11.53 -10.94 17.30
C VAL A 234 10.38 -9.95 17.16
N SER A 235 9.42 -10.06 18.08
CA SER A 235 8.44 -9.03 18.47
C SER A 235 7.29 -8.71 17.51
N TYR A 236 6.59 -9.70 16.95
CA TYR A 236 5.16 -9.50 16.66
C TYR A 236 4.36 -9.88 17.91
N GLN A 237 4.11 -8.90 18.78
CA GLN A 237 3.16 -9.08 19.88
C GLN A 237 1.80 -9.46 19.28
N HIS A 238 1.35 -10.64 19.69
CA HIS A 238 0.06 -11.25 19.38
C HIS A 238 -1.07 -10.24 19.67
N TYR A 239 -1.67 -9.64 18.64
CA TYR A 239 -2.90 -8.86 18.78
C TYR A 239 -4.11 -9.78 18.56
N SER A 240 -4.23 -10.77 19.43
CA SER A 240 -5.50 -11.44 19.70
C SER A 240 -6.00 -10.90 21.03
N ARG A 241 -7.14 -10.20 20.99
CA ARG A 241 -7.88 -9.54 22.10
C ARG A 241 -7.68 -8.03 22.23
N VAL A 242 -8.35 -7.28 21.36
CA VAL A 242 -9.27 -6.22 21.82
C VAL A 242 -10.48 -6.25 20.88
N LEU A 243 -11.46 -7.10 21.22
CA LEU A 243 -12.86 -6.92 20.86
C LEU A 243 -13.57 -6.52 22.15
#